data_AF-F7RJC6-F1
#
_entry.id   AF-F7RJC6-F1
#
_cell.length_a   1.000
_cell.length_b   1.000
_cell.length_c   1.000
_cell.angle_alpha   90.00
_cell.angle_beta   90.00
_cell.angle_gamma   90.00
#
_symmetry.space_group_name_H-M   'P 1'
#
loop_
_entity.id
_entity.type
_entity.pdbx_description
1 polymer ?
#
loop_
_entity_poly.entity_id
_entity_poly.type
_entity_poly.pdbx_seq_one_letter_code
_entity_poly.pdbx_strand_id
1 'polypeptide(L)'
;MKPLSDKKIRQRLKHVAWGYGACLSIPLISTLLTTKVQGKMLLIGIWPSASLFYFLAYRHLAQSFKYEINRHLAFSYHGGGTLAGALYSLAKVVLLAMAFMLFISATKT
;
A
#
# COMPACT_ATOMS: atom_id res chain seq x y z
N MET A 1 15.19 12.92 18.18
CA MET A 1 15.53 12.55 16.78
C MET A 1 15.45 13.80 15.90
N LYS A 2 16.48 14.11 15.10
CA LYS A 2 16.42 15.26 14.16
C LYS A 2 15.29 15.03 13.14
N PRO A 3 14.43 16.02 12.85
CA PRO A 3 13.39 15.88 11.84
C PRO A 3 14.04 15.59 10.48
N LEU A 4 13.61 14.51 9.81
CA LEU A 4 14.07 14.25 8.45
C LEU A 4 13.62 15.38 7.52
N SER A 5 14.51 15.83 6.64
CA SER A 5 14.15 16.77 5.59
C SER A 5 13.04 16.17 4.70
N ASP A 6 12.05 16.97 4.34
CA ASP A 6 10.92 16.60 3.46
C ASP A 6 11.37 15.92 2.16
N LYS A 7 12.55 16.29 1.61
CA LYS A 7 13.13 15.64 0.43
C LYS A 7 13.47 14.16 0.71
N LYS A 8 14.07 13.86 1.87
CA LYS A 8 14.39 12.49 2.29
C LYS A 8 13.11 11.68 2.53
N ILE A 9 12.07 12.29 3.10
CA ILE A 9 10.76 11.63 3.31
C ILE A 9 10.15 11.24 1.96
N ARG A 10 10.12 12.16 0.99
CA ARG A 10 9.63 11.88 -0.38
C ARG A 10 10.44 10.78 -1.08
N GLN A 11 11.76 10.75 -0.90
CA GLN A 11 12.61 9.70 -1.48
C GLN A 11 12.34 8.33 -0.84
N ARG A 12 12.16 8.28 0.49
CA ARG A 12 11.76 7.05 1.19
C ARG A 12 10.38 6.58 0.72
N LEU A 13 9.40 7.48 0.62
CA LEU A 13 8.07 7.16 0.09
C LEU A 13 8.14 6.53 -1.30
N LYS A 14 8.95 7.08 -2.22
CA LYS A 14 9.18 6.48 -3.54
C LYS A 14 9.79 5.08 -3.42
N HIS A 15 10.79 4.90 -2.57
CA HIS A 15 11.46 3.60 -2.42
C HIS A 15 10.52 2.52 -1.86
N VAL A 16 9.74 2.85 -0.83
CA VAL A 16 8.73 1.94 -0.28
C VAL A 16 7.63 1.65 -1.32
N ALA A 17 7.23 2.65 -2.12
CA ALA A 17 6.27 2.48 -3.21
C ALA A 17 6.78 1.51 -4.29
N TRP A 18 8.05 1.60 -4.66
CA TRP A 18 8.70 0.64 -5.56
C TRP A 18 8.71 -0.77 -4.97
N GLY A 19 9.07 -0.91 -3.68
CA GLY A 19 9.04 -2.20 -2.99
C GLY A 19 7.64 -2.81 -2.96
N TYR A 20 6.62 -1.99 -2.70
CA TYR A 20 5.22 -2.43 -2.73
C TYR A 20 4.78 -2.84 -4.14
N GLY A 21 5.10 -2.05 -5.16
CA GLY A 21 4.80 -2.39 -6.56
C GLY A 21 5.43 -3.73 -7.00
N ALA A 22 6.68 -3.99 -6.60
CA ALA A 22 7.34 -5.27 -6.84
C ALA A 22 6.67 -6.42 -6.05
N CYS A 23 6.27 -6.19 -4.80
CA CYS A 23 5.51 -7.17 -4.03
C CYS A 23 4.15 -7.49 -4.64
N LEU A 24 3.49 -6.53 -5.30
CA LEU A 24 2.23 -6.79 -5.99
C LEU A 24 2.40 -7.57 -7.29
N SER A 25 3.53 -7.40 -8.00
CA SER A 25 3.79 -8.08 -9.27
C SER A 25 4.18 -9.55 -9.09
N ILE A 26 4.84 -9.92 -7.98
CA ILE A 26 5.24 -11.31 -7.72
C ILE A 26 4.04 -12.28 -7.71
N PRO A 27 2.94 -12.04 -6.96
CA PRO A 27 1.76 -12.88 -7.01
C PRO A 27 1.11 -12.88 -8.39
N LEU A 28 1.06 -11.74 -9.09
CA LEU A 28 0.49 -11.66 -10.44
C LEU A 28 1.23 -12.57 -11.42
N ILE A 29 2.57 -12.48 -11.45
CA ILE A 29 3.41 -13.32 -12.32
C ILE A 29 3.29 -14.79 -11.91
N SER A 30 3.31 -15.07 -10.60
CA SER A 30 3.15 -16.43 -10.07
C SER A 30 1.80 -17.05 -10.45
N THR A 31 0.71 -16.27 -10.44
CA THR A 31 -0.61 -16.76 -10.86
C THR A 31 -0.74 -17.03 -12.34
N LEU A 32 0.04 -16.33 -13.18
CA LEU A 32 0.12 -16.62 -14.61
C LEU A 32 0.85 -17.95 -14.89
N LEU A 33 1.84 -18.30 -14.06
CA LEU A 33 2.73 -19.44 -14.26
C LEU A 33 2.29 -20.70 -13.51
N THR A 34 1.38 -20.61 -12.54
CA THR A 34 1.00 -21.71 -11.65
C THR A 34 -0.48 -22.10 -11.76
N THR A 35 -0.83 -23.27 -11.24
CA THR A 35 -2.23 -23.74 -11.19
C THR A 35 -3.13 -22.77 -10.42
N LYS A 36 -4.41 -22.64 -10.84
CA LYS A 36 -5.37 -21.63 -10.36
C LYS A 36 -5.56 -21.57 -8.83
N VAL A 37 -5.27 -22.66 -8.10
CA VAL A 37 -5.52 -22.74 -6.65
C VAL A 37 -4.37 -22.14 -5.84
N GLN A 38 -3.12 -22.52 -6.13
CA GLN A 38 -1.94 -22.03 -5.42
C GLN A 38 -1.72 -20.53 -5.68
N GLY A 39 -1.92 -20.08 -6.92
CA GLY A 39 -1.83 -18.66 -7.26
C GLY A 39 -2.86 -17.80 -6.53
N LYS A 40 -4.10 -18.30 -6.38
CA LYS A 40 -5.15 -17.58 -5.62
C LYS A 40 -4.82 -17.46 -4.14
N MET A 41 -4.25 -18.50 -3.55
CA MET A 41 -3.81 -18.47 -2.15
C MET A 41 -2.72 -17.42 -1.93
N LEU A 42 -1.73 -17.35 -2.83
CA LEU A 42 -0.69 -16.30 -2.79
C LEU A 42 -1.28 -14.89 -2.94
N LEU A 43 -2.21 -14.68 -3.87
CA LEU A 43 -2.89 -13.40 -4.05
C LEU A 43 -3.64 -12.97 -2.78
N ILE A 44 -4.44 -13.86 -2.20
CA ILE A 44 -5.28 -13.52 -1.04
C ILE A 44 -4.44 -13.31 0.22
N GLY A 45 -3.30 -13.98 0.38
CA GLY A 45 -2.43 -13.78 1.54
C GLY A 45 -1.48 -12.60 1.41
N ILE A 46 -0.75 -12.51 0.29
CA ILE A 46 0.37 -11.57 0.12
C ILE A 46 -0.14 -10.17 -0.20
N TRP A 47 -1.14 -10.02 -1.07
CA TRP A 47 -1.62 -8.68 -1.43
C TRP A 47 -2.13 -7.89 -0.24
N PRO A 48 -3.01 -8.42 0.62
CA PRO A 48 -3.52 -7.63 1.74
C PRO A 48 -2.44 -7.34 2.78
N SER A 49 -1.54 -8.30 3.04
CA SER A 49 -0.42 -8.12 3.96
C SER A 49 0.55 -7.05 3.47
N ALA A 50 0.94 -7.09 2.19
CA ALA A 50 1.79 -6.08 1.57
C ALA A 50 1.09 -4.71 1.52
N SER A 51 -0.22 -4.69 1.25
CA SER A 51 -1.03 -3.47 1.25
C SER A 51 -1.10 -2.83 2.63
N LEU A 52 -1.26 -3.64 3.69
CA LEU A 52 -1.27 -3.19 5.06
C LEU A 52 0.07 -2.58 5.46
N PHE A 53 1.17 -3.28 5.17
CA PHE A 53 2.51 -2.80 5.44
C PHE A 53 2.78 -1.47 4.73
N TYR A 54 2.45 -1.39 3.44
CA TYR A 54 2.60 -0.16 2.65
C TYR A 54 1.74 0.98 3.20
N PHE A 55 0.48 0.70 3.55
CA PHE A 55 -0.44 1.67 4.12
C PHE A 55 0.10 2.28 5.41
N LEU A 56 0.60 1.45 6.33
CA LEU A 56 1.17 1.90 7.60
C LEU A 56 2.49 2.67 7.39
N ALA A 57 3.38 2.15 6.55
CA ALA A 57 4.65 2.81 6.24
C ALA A 57 4.44 4.18 5.58
N TYR A 58 3.51 4.27 4.61
CA TYR A 58 3.15 5.52 3.95
C TYR A 58 2.58 6.52 4.95
N ARG A 59 1.63 6.09 5.80
CA ARG A 59 1.00 6.96 6.81
C ARG A 59 2.03 7.49 7.81
N HIS A 60 2.92 6.63 8.30
CA HIS A 60 3.97 7.02 9.24
C HIS A 60 4.97 8.02 8.62
N LEU A 61 5.39 7.78 7.38
CA LEU A 61 6.29 8.69 6.65
C LEU A 61 5.60 10.03 6.34
N ALA A 62 4.34 10.01 5.90
CA ALA A 62 3.58 11.22 5.59
C ALA A 62 3.26 12.05 6.84
N GLN A 63 3.08 11.43 8.01
CA GLN A 63 2.92 12.16 9.27
C GLN A 63 4.22 12.83 9.74
N SER A 64 5.38 12.36 9.26
CA SER A 64 6.69 12.90 9.63
C SER A 64 7.10 14.17 8.87
N PHE A 65 6.27 14.67 7.93
CA PHE A 65 6.54 15.93 7.23
C PHE A 65 6.55 17.12 8.21
N LYS A 66 7.53 18.02 8.04
CA LYS A 66 7.67 19.18 8.93
C LYS A 66 6.52 20.18 8.78
N TYR A 67 6.04 20.37 7.55
CA TYR A 67 4.99 21.33 7.23
C TYR A 67 3.63 20.64 7.07
N GLU A 68 2.60 21.21 7.70
CA GLU A 68 1.24 20.71 7.66
C GLU A 68 0.65 20.67 6.24
N ILE A 69 0.99 21.65 5.40
CA ILE A 69 0.60 21.69 3.98
C ILE A 69 1.15 20.45 3.24
N ASN A 70 2.40 20.05 3.48
CA ASN A 70 2.99 18.86 2.86
C ASN A 70 2.34 17.56 3.36
N ARG A 71 1.89 17.54 4.62
CA ARG A 71 1.11 16.43 5.18
C ARG A 71 -0.25 16.32 4.51
N HIS A 72 -0.98 17.42 4.37
CA HIS A 72 -2.27 17.43 3.67
C HIS A 72 -2.13 17.06 2.19
N LEU A 73 -1.10 17.54 1.49
CA LEU A 73 -0.81 17.16 0.10
C LEU A 73 -0.50 15.67 -0.05
N ALA A 74 0.22 15.06 0.90
CA ALA A 74 0.51 13.63 0.89
C ALA A 74 -0.73 12.76 1.11
N PHE A 75 -1.72 13.24 1.87
CA PHE A 75 -2.99 12.54 2.10
C PHE A 75 -4.12 12.92 1.14
N SER A 76 -4.01 14.05 0.45
CA SER A 76 -4.96 14.51 -0.58
C SER A 76 -4.82 13.70 -1.87
N TYR A 77 -5.72 13.95 -2.83
CA TYR A 77 -5.92 13.15 -4.04
C TYR A 77 -4.60 12.65 -4.67
N HIS A 78 -4.42 11.32 -4.68
CA HIS A 78 -3.24 10.62 -5.21
C HIS A 78 -1.88 11.08 -4.65
N GLY A 79 -1.82 11.59 -3.41
CA GLY A 79 -0.58 12.07 -2.78
C GLY A 79 0.11 13.17 -3.59
N GLY A 80 -0.69 14.12 -4.09
CA GLY A 80 -0.23 15.21 -4.95
C GLY A 80 0.15 14.78 -6.36
N GLY A 81 -0.56 13.79 -6.92
CA GLY A 81 -0.29 13.27 -8.27
C GLY A 81 0.97 12.40 -8.37
N THR A 82 1.41 11.80 -7.26
CA THR A 82 2.63 10.98 -7.22
C THR A 82 2.30 9.50 -7.32
N LEU A 83 3.17 8.71 -7.98
CA LEU A 83 3.03 7.25 -8.07
C LEU A 83 2.91 6.60 -6.68
N ALA A 84 3.62 7.12 -5.68
CA ALA A 84 3.52 6.66 -4.30
C ALA A 84 2.10 6.87 -3.72
N GLY A 85 1.47 8.03 -3.99
CA GLY A 85 0.11 8.31 -3.56
C GLY A 85 -0.96 7.52 -4.34
N ALA A 86 -0.72 7.23 -5.62
CA ALA A 86 -1.57 6.35 -6.42
C ALA A 86 -1.56 4.91 -5.85
N LEU A 87 -0.37 4.36 -5.59
CA LEU A 87 -0.22 3.06 -4.93
C LEU A 87 -0.81 3.05 -3.51
N TYR A 88 -0.80 4.18 -2.81
CA TYR A 88 -1.39 4.29 -1.48
C TYR A 88 -2.91 4.22 -1.56
N SER A 89 -3.49 4.83 -2.58
CA SER A 89 -4.92 4.73 -2.87
C SER A 89 -5.31 3.30 -3.26
N LEU A 90 -4.47 2.63 -4.08
CA LEU A 90 -4.64 1.21 -4.40
C LEU A 90 -4.61 0.33 -3.13
N ALA A 91 -3.64 0.55 -2.24
CA ALA A 91 -3.55 -0.19 -0.97
C ALA A 91 -4.81 -0.02 -0.10
N LYS A 92 -5.40 1.19 -0.06
CA LYS A 92 -6.69 1.41 0.62
C LYS A 92 -7.81 0.57 0.01
N VAL A 93 -7.89 0.50 -1.33
CA VAL A 93 -8.91 -0.30 -2.02
C VAL A 93 -8.73 -1.79 -1.71
N VAL A 94 -7.49 -2.30 -1.74
CA VAL A 94 -7.20 -3.71 -1.41
C VAL A 94 -7.58 -4.03 0.04
N LEU A 95 -7.23 -3.15 0.99
CA LEU A 95 -7.61 -3.32 2.40
C LEU A 95 -9.11 -3.24 2.63
N LEU A 96 -9.82 -2.35 1.93
CA LEU A 96 -11.27 -2.26 1.97
C LEU A 96 -11.91 -3.55 1.44
N ALA A 97 -11.42 -4.07 0.31
CA ALA A 97 -11.88 -5.34 -0.24
C ALA A 97 -11.63 -6.52 0.72
N MET A 98 -10.48 -6.56 1.39
CA MET A 98 -10.19 -7.57 2.42
C MET A 98 -11.17 -7.45 3.59
N ALA A 99 -11.38 -6.24 4.12
CA ALA A 99 -12.32 -6.02 5.23
C ALA A 99 -13.75 -6.44 4.85
N PHE A 100 -14.18 -6.14 3.62
CA PHE A 100 -15.47 -6.56 3.09
C PHE A 100 -15.59 -8.08 2.95
N MET A 101 -14.55 -8.77 2.46
CA MET A 101 -14.55 -10.23 2.40
C MET A 101 -14.63 -10.87 3.79
N LEU A 102 -13.85 -10.36 4.76
CA LEU A 102 -13.89 -10.83 6.14
C LEU A 102 -15.27 -10.61 6.78
N PHE A 103 -15.89 -9.46 6.52
CA PHE A 103 -17.23 -9.16 6.99
C PHE A 103 -18.27 -10.15 6.43
N ILE A 104 -18.28 -10.37 5.10
CA ILE A 104 -19.18 -11.35 4.48
C ILE A 104 -18.94 -12.75 5.08
N SER A 105 -17.68 -13.15 5.24
CA SER A 105 -17.34 -14.46 5.82
C SER A 105 -17.89 -14.59 7.24
N ALA A 106 -17.71 -13.58 8.08
CA ALA A 106 -18.22 -13.57 9.45
C ALA A 106 -19.76 -13.65 9.50
N THR A 107 -20.47 -13.01 8.57
CA THR A 107 -21.95 -13.06 8.51
C THR A 107 -22.54 -14.36 7.92
N LYS A 108 -21.72 -15.17 7.25
CA LYS A 108 -22.12 -16.46 6.67
C LYS A 108 -21.82 -17.65 7.59
N THR A 109 -21.25 -17.38 8.76
CA THR A 109 -20.98 -18.37 9.82
C THR A 109 -22.06 -18.24 10.88
#